data_AF-A0A810DZN7-F1
#
_entry.id   AF-A0A810DZN7-F1
#
_cell.length_a   1.000
_cell.length_b   1.000
_cell.length_c   1.000
_cell.angle_alpha   90.00
_cell.angle_beta   90.00
_cell.angle_gamma   90.00
#
_symmetry.space_group_name_H-M   'P 1'
#
loop_
_entity.id
_entity.type
_entity.pdbx_description
1 polymer ?
#
loop_
_entity_poly.entity_id
_entity_poly.type
_entity_poly.pdbx_seq_one_letter_code
_entity_poly.pdbx_strand_id
1 'polypeptide(L)'
;MKKKARILIASIICIFVIILFLIPRENPGDYVSHLWQNSSDWGNVKVSNIEHLSGYTVVHIQYEAKNGFQPTDRWIVKDRKKVRDMQGNEFAQWEGYVYLIKQGLYSWRIVQ
;
A
#
# COMPACT_ATOMS: atom_id res chain seq x y z
N MET A 1 -20.62 -39.90 -13.60
CA MET A 1 -21.19 -38.53 -13.43
C MET A 1 -21.89 -38.09 -14.71
N LYS A 2 -23.17 -37.71 -14.63
CA LYS A 2 -24.01 -37.35 -15.80
C LYS A 2 -23.46 -36.06 -16.46
N LYS A 3 -23.43 -36.00 -17.81
CA LYS A 3 -22.95 -34.86 -18.64
C LYS A 3 -23.44 -33.49 -18.13
N LYS A 4 -24.71 -33.42 -17.70
CA LYS A 4 -25.35 -32.21 -17.14
C LYS A 4 -24.69 -31.68 -15.86
N ALA A 5 -24.22 -32.57 -14.98
CA ALA A 5 -23.54 -32.18 -13.75
C ALA A 5 -22.15 -31.56 -14.03
N ARG A 6 -21.45 -32.03 -15.08
CA ARG A 6 -20.15 -31.45 -15.50
C ARG A 6 -20.31 -30.04 -16.04
N ILE A 7 -21.37 -29.80 -16.83
CA ILE A 7 -21.69 -28.47 -17.37
C ILE A 7 -22.01 -27.51 -16.21
N LEU A 8 -22.84 -27.93 -15.25
CA LEU A 8 -23.20 -27.11 -14.10
C LEU A 8 -21.96 -26.71 -13.28
N ILE A 9 -21.05 -27.66 -13.01
CA ILE A 9 -19.80 -27.38 -12.27
C ILE A 9 -18.92 -26.40 -13.05
N ALA A 10 -18.76 -26.59 -14.36
CA ALA A 10 -17.96 -25.68 -15.19
C ALA A 10 -18.52 -24.26 -15.19
N SER A 11 -19.85 -24.10 -15.26
CA SER A 11 -20.51 -22.80 -15.18
C SER A 11 -20.27 -22.12 -13.83
N ILE A 12 -20.38 -22.86 -12.72
CA ILE A 12 -20.12 -22.33 -11.37
C ILE A 12 -18.67 -21.85 -11.25
N ILE A 13 -17.70 -22.66 -11.70
CA ILE A 13 -16.28 -22.27 -11.68
C ILE A 13 -16.04 -21.01 -12.51
N CYS A 14 -16.64 -20.94 -13.70
CA CYS A 14 -16.49 -19.78 -14.58
C CYS A 14 -17.01 -18.50 -13.93
N ILE A 15 -18.20 -18.56 -13.30
CA ILE A 15 -18.76 -17.43 -12.54
C ILE A 15 -17.82 -17.05 -11.39
N PHE A 16 -17.30 -18.03 -10.65
CA PHE A 16 -16.39 -17.76 -9.54
C PHE A 16 -15.10 -17.07 -10.00
N VAL A 17 -14.53 -17.49 -11.12
CA VAL A 17 -13.35 -16.85 -11.73
C VAL A 17 -13.66 -15.41 -12.12
N ILE A 18 -14.80 -15.16 -12.78
CA ILE A 18 -15.22 -13.80 -13.16
C ILE A 18 -15.37 -12.91 -11.93
N ILE A 19 -16.00 -13.41 -10.86
CA ILE A 19 -16.15 -12.68 -9.59
C ILE A 19 -14.78 -12.34 -8.99
N LEU A 20 -13.82 -13.28 -9.00
CA LEU A 20 -12.46 -13.04 -8.51
C LEU A 20 -11.71 -11.97 -9.32
N PHE A 21 -12.00 -11.83 -10.61
CA PHE A 21 -11.43 -10.76 -11.45
C PHE A 21 -12.10 -9.41 -11.25
N LEU A 22 -13.38 -9.38 -10.83
CA LEU A 22 -14.15 -8.16 -10.60
C LEU A 22 -13.86 -7.50 -9.24
N ILE A 23 -13.30 -8.23 -8.28
CA ILE A 23 -12.94 -7.66 -6.98
C ILE A 23 -11.74 -6.71 -7.17
N PRO A 24 -11.89 -5.40 -6.84
CA PRO A 24 -10.83 -4.43 -7.03
C PRO A 24 -9.61 -4.82 -6.19
N ARG A 25 -8.47 -4.98 -6.85
CA ARG A 25 -7.19 -5.18 -6.17
C ARG A 25 -6.74 -3.83 -5.64
N GLU A 26 -6.53 -3.74 -4.33
CA GLU A 26 -6.02 -2.51 -3.73
C GLU A 26 -4.66 -2.14 -4.35
N ASN A 27 -4.55 -0.92 -4.86
CA ASN A 27 -3.28 -0.39 -5.35
C ASN A 27 -2.36 -0.16 -4.14
N PRO A 28 -1.08 -0.59 -4.19
CA PRO A 28 -0.15 -0.40 -3.08
C PRO A 28 0.05 1.08 -2.71
N GLY A 29 -0.01 1.99 -3.68
CA GLY A 29 0.04 3.43 -3.44
C GLY A 29 -1.21 3.95 -2.73
N ASP A 30 -2.39 3.44 -3.06
CA ASP A 30 -3.64 3.81 -2.37
C ASP A 30 -3.64 3.28 -0.94
N TYR A 31 -3.21 2.03 -0.73
CA TYR A 31 -3.02 1.45 0.61
C TYR A 31 -2.11 2.33 1.47
N VAL A 32 -0.94 2.70 0.93
CA VAL A 32 0.00 3.61 1.59
C VAL A 32 -0.63 4.98 1.82
N SER A 33 -1.39 5.54 0.89
CA SER A 33 -2.01 6.85 1.09
C SER A 33 -3.09 6.83 2.18
N HIS A 34 -3.93 5.79 2.23
CA HIS A 34 -5.00 5.63 3.22
C HIS A 34 -4.49 5.47 4.64
N LEU A 35 -3.36 4.79 4.79
CA LEU A 35 -2.69 4.70 6.07
C LEU A 35 -2.51 6.14 6.62
N TRP A 36 -1.93 7.06 5.85
CA TRP A 36 -1.54 8.38 6.37
C TRP A 36 -2.71 9.33 6.72
N GLN A 37 -3.93 9.04 6.28
CA GLN A 37 -5.11 9.87 6.54
C GLN A 37 -5.57 9.90 8.01
N ASN A 38 -4.94 9.12 8.91
CA ASN A 38 -5.42 8.92 10.28
C ASN A 38 -4.61 9.64 11.39
N SER A 39 -3.69 10.56 11.09
CA SER A 39 -2.91 11.24 12.15
C SER A 39 -2.53 12.69 11.81
N SER A 40 -2.63 13.56 12.82
CA SER A 40 -2.38 15.02 12.74
C SER A 40 -0.92 15.44 12.70
N ASP A 41 0.02 14.49 12.82
CA ASP A 41 1.46 14.79 12.86
C ASP A 41 2.15 14.59 11.51
N TRP A 42 1.41 14.03 10.56
CA TRP A 42 1.78 13.95 9.15
C TRP A 42 1.18 15.13 8.40
N GLY A 43 1.98 15.73 7.52
CA GLY A 43 1.48 16.65 6.52
C GLY A 43 1.13 15.89 5.24
N ASN A 44 1.45 16.47 4.09
CA ASN A 44 1.16 15.83 2.81
C ASN A 44 2.00 14.57 2.59
N VAL A 45 1.40 13.55 1.99
CA VAL A 45 2.10 12.37 1.47
C VAL A 45 1.85 12.25 -0.03
N LYS A 46 2.93 11.98 -0.76
CA LYS A 46 2.92 11.78 -2.20
C LYS A 46 3.64 10.48 -2.52
N VAL A 47 2.94 9.58 -3.19
CA VAL A 47 3.56 8.39 -3.79
C VAL A 47 4.29 8.84 -5.05
N SER A 48 5.60 8.59 -5.10
CA SER A 48 6.47 8.99 -6.21
C SER A 48 6.73 7.84 -7.19
N ASN A 49 6.90 6.62 -6.69
CA ASN A 49 7.11 5.43 -7.52
C ASN A 49 6.58 4.16 -6.83
N ILE A 50 6.22 3.16 -7.63
CA ILE A 50 5.81 1.82 -7.16
C ILE A 50 6.60 0.78 -7.95
N GLU A 51 7.37 -0.03 -7.24
CA GLU A 51 8.20 -1.10 -7.82
C GLU A 51 7.71 -2.46 -7.34
N HIS A 52 7.35 -3.32 -8.30
CA HIS A 52 6.93 -4.70 -8.00
C HIS A 52 8.12 -5.64 -8.15
N LEU A 53 8.58 -6.20 -7.03
CA LEU A 53 9.69 -7.15 -6.97
C LEU A 53 9.18 -8.56 -6.66
N SER A 54 10.04 -9.56 -6.84
CA SER A 54 9.72 -10.94 -6.47
C SER A 54 9.48 -11.05 -4.97
N GLY A 55 8.21 -11.22 -4.57
CA GLY A 55 7.79 -11.43 -3.19
C GLY A 55 7.37 -10.17 -2.42
N TYR A 56 7.68 -8.97 -2.89
CA TYR A 56 7.31 -7.72 -2.22
C TYR A 56 7.18 -6.56 -3.21
N THR A 57 6.46 -5.52 -2.82
CA THR A 57 6.31 -4.26 -3.54
C THR A 57 6.93 -3.15 -2.72
N VAL A 58 7.71 -2.30 -3.37
CA VAL A 58 8.32 -1.12 -2.76
C VAL A 58 7.55 0.10 -3.23
N VAL A 59 7.10 0.92 -2.29
CA VAL A 59 6.41 2.17 -2.56
C VAL A 59 7.33 3.31 -2.11
N HIS A 60 7.82 4.09 -3.07
CA HIS A 60 8.59 5.28 -2.80
C HIS A 60 7.63 6.42 -2.48
N ILE A 61 7.85 7.09 -1.35
CA ILE A 61 7.03 8.19 -0.88
C ILE A 61 7.85 9.42 -0.53
N GLN A 62 7.25 10.58 -0.78
CA GLN A 62 7.63 11.86 -0.21
C GLN A 62 6.56 12.24 0.82
N TYR A 63 6.97 12.65 2.01
CA TYR A 63 6.02 13.03 3.06
C TYR A 63 6.52 14.19 3.91
N GLU A 64 5.58 14.89 4.53
CA GLU A 64 5.83 15.90 5.55
C GLU A 64 5.55 15.30 6.93
N ALA A 65 6.43 15.58 7.89
CA ALA A 65 6.23 15.18 9.28
C ALA A 65 6.64 16.31 10.22
N LYS A 66 5.92 16.47 11.32
CA LYS A 66 6.28 17.47 12.33
C LYS A 66 7.69 17.22 12.88
N ASN A 67 8.39 18.28 13.24
CA ASN A 67 9.70 18.20 13.87
C ASN A 67 9.60 17.42 15.19
N GLY A 68 10.45 16.42 15.36
CA GLY A 68 10.44 15.54 16.54
C GLY A 68 9.44 14.37 16.47
N PHE A 69 8.59 14.31 15.44
CA PHE A 69 7.69 13.17 15.25
C PHE A 69 8.48 11.91 14.90
N GLN A 70 8.21 10.83 15.65
CA GLN A 70 8.67 9.49 15.32
C GLN A 70 7.47 8.66 14.88
N PRO A 71 7.47 8.11 13.65
CA PRO A 71 6.42 7.22 13.18
C PRO A 71 6.29 6.04 14.14
N THR A 72 5.05 5.62 14.48
CA THR A 72 4.87 4.36 15.21
C THR A 72 5.35 3.17 14.38
N ASP A 73 5.72 2.06 15.01
CA ASP A 73 6.27 0.87 14.32
C ASP A 73 5.38 0.30 13.22
N ARG A 74 4.09 0.64 13.17
CA ARG A 74 3.20 0.28 12.07
C ARG A 74 3.40 1.08 10.78
N TRP A 75 4.19 2.17 10.82
CA TRP A 75 4.44 3.13 9.74
C TRP A 75 5.90 3.12 9.29
N ILE A 76 6.55 1.95 9.27
CA ILE A 76 8.00 1.89 8.98
C ILE A 76 8.26 2.42 7.58
N VAL A 77 8.72 3.67 7.52
CA VAL A 77 9.35 4.23 6.36
C VAL A 77 10.84 3.94 6.50
N LYS A 78 11.33 3.04 5.66
CA LYS A 78 12.74 2.66 5.59
C LYS A 78 13.53 3.65 4.73
N ASP A 79 14.84 3.66 4.96
CA ASP A 79 15.82 4.45 4.22
C ASP A 79 15.43 5.92 4.09
N ARG A 80 14.84 6.47 5.18
CA ARG A 80 14.32 7.82 5.18
C ARG A 80 15.45 8.86 5.08
N LYS A 81 15.29 9.82 4.19
CA LYS A 81 16.20 10.94 4.02
C LYS A 81 15.44 12.25 4.14
N LYS A 82 15.96 13.16 4.97
CA LYS A 82 15.43 14.52 5.05
C LYS A 82 15.75 15.25 3.75
N VAL A 83 14.72 15.75 3.08
CA VAL A 83 14.85 16.46 1.80
C VAL A 83 15.01 17.96 2.03
N ARG A 84 14.18 18.52 2.92
CA ARG A 84 14.12 19.97 3.14
C ARG A 84 13.54 20.31 4.51
N ASP A 85 14.10 21.36 5.13
CA ASP A 85 13.46 22.10 6.21
C ASP A 85 12.44 23.08 5.64
N MET A 86 11.16 22.95 5.99
CA MET A 86 10.14 23.92 5.58
C MET A 86 10.21 25.13 6.52
N GLN A 87 10.99 26.14 6.16
CA GLN A 87 11.12 27.38 6.94
C GLN A 87 9.74 28.02 7.15
N GLY A 88 9.36 28.21 8.42
CA GLY A 88 8.07 28.79 8.82
C GLY A 88 6.99 27.79 9.20
N ASN A 89 7.15 26.49 8.92
CA ASN A 89 6.23 25.44 9.31
C ASN A 89 6.89 24.49 10.33
N GLU A 90 6.10 23.93 11.25
CA GLU A 90 6.54 22.91 12.21
C GLU A 90 6.93 21.56 11.56
N PHE A 91 7.01 21.50 10.22
CA PHE A 91 7.17 20.29 9.43
C PHE A 91 8.52 20.24 8.71
N ALA A 92 9.06 19.04 8.57
CA ALA A 92 10.17 18.73 7.68
C ALA A 92 9.69 17.80 6.57
N GLN A 93 10.25 17.96 5.37
CA GLN A 93 9.99 17.08 4.24
C GLN A 93 11.00 15.94 4.22
N TRP A 94 10.49 14.74 3.99
CA TRP A 94 11.24 13.49 3.97
C TRP A 94 10.92 12.70 2.70
N GLU A 95 11.88 11.89 2.29
CA GLU A 95 11.73 10.81 1.32
C GLU A 95 11.98 9.49 2.02
N GLY A 96 11.33 8.42 1.58
CA GLY A 96 11.64 7.08 2.03
C GLY A 96 10.76 6.02 1.39
N TYR A 97 10.92 4.78 1.84
CA TYR A 97 10.35 3.62 1.19
C TYR A 97 9.45 2.83 2.14
N VAL A 98 8.31 2.38 1.62
CA VAL A 98 7.41 1.45 2.31
C VAL A 98 7.47 0.11 1.60
N TYR A 99 7.81 -0.93 2.35
CA TYR A 99 7.91 -2.29 1.84
C TYR A 99 6.62 -3.03 2.17
N LEU A 100 5.98 -3.58 1.13
CA LEU A 100 4.68 -4.23 1.23
C LEU A 100 4.79 -5.67 0.73
N ILE A 101 4.18 -6.61 1.46
CA ILE A 101 3.89 -7.95 0.94
C ILE A 101 2.38 -8.10 0.77
N LYS A 102 1.96 -8.98 -0.15
CA LYS A 102 0.55 -9.32 -0.29
C LYS A 102 0.08 -10.09 0.95
N GLN A 103 -1.03 -9.64 1.55
CA GLN A 103 -1.73 -10.36 2.60
C GLN A 103 -3.01 -10.94 2.01
N GLY A 104 -2.95 -12.20 1.57
CA GLY A 104 -4.03 -12.81 0.81
C GLY A 104 -4.18 -12.21 -0.59
N LEU A 105 -5.38 -12.29 -1.15
CA LEU A 105 -5.63 -11.90 -2.55
C LEU A 105 -5.78 -10.38 -2.75
N TYR A 106 -6.14 -9.62 -1.72
CA TYR A 106 -6.70 -8.28 -1.89
C TYR A 106 -6.01 -7.18 -1.09
N SER A 107 -5.35 -7.49 0.02
CA SER A 107 -4.74 -6.47 0.88
C SER A 107 -3.21 -6.53 0.89
N TRP A 108 -2.63 -5.53 1.54
CA TRP A 108 -1.20 -5.39 1.74
C TRP A 108 -0.87 -5.46 3.23
N ARG A 109 0.37 -5.86 3.50
CA ARG A 109 0.98 -5.83 4.83
C ARG A 109 2.34 -5.16 4.73
N ILE A 110 2.59 -4.21 5.62
CA ILE A 110 3.91 -3.59 5.78
C ILE A 110 4.89 -4.60 6.38
N VAL A 111 6.10 -4.64 5.85
CA VAL A 111 7.20 -5.49 6.36
C VAL A 111 8.41 -4.66 6.78
N GLN A 112 9.01 -5.08 7.90
CA GLN A 112 10.23 -4.53 8.48
C GLN A 112 11.50 -5.14 7.90
#